data_AF-A0A1F9SFL2-F1
#
_entry.id   AF-A0A1F9SFL2-F1
#
_cell.length_a   1.000
_cell.length_b   1.000
_cell.length_c   1.000
_cell.angle_alpha   90.00
_cell.angle_beta   90.00
_cell.angle_gamma   90.00
#
_symmetry.space_group_name_H-M   'P 1'
#
loop_
_entity.id
_entity.type
_entity.pdbx_description
1 polymer ?
#
loop_
_entity_poly.entity_id
_entity_poly.type
_entity_poly.pdbx_seq_one_letter_code
_entity_poly.pdbx_strand_id
1 'polypeptide(L)'
;MRIKLSDRFILFAFFGALVALYSGYKSSAPGYRDAPADFSDISLEQIRSQAAPVPAPAPAEVTSTRGAQVQRVAIYGDNTLADYYRVSKPLQQLADSVVAIVDRSSLVFDEETRTYSPLKLDTVGDRQNFAADADFYDQKKLAFCSGSLVSGDLVLTAGHCVSRDPKAHAYFKSIYVVFGWRQSAAGQYEATFNEDQVYEVETIVVHKLASPDTMGDKNLYQDYSLIRLAKAARDREPLVLDRTGEFLLAGNKVFLAGYPMGMSVKITDPDDATIREIGRNIYTTDLDAFGGNSGGPVFDSYTRRITGVVVTANAKQFKYTLHSEVAAKLSIDSWKKNRLGSRNDDKGPVVTVSKNILKGFAADMATKGIVVDERNRTITFPSGLVYYNNEFFAGLLAGLGARNATSGEPVRLPAYEGIGTGVQRIDALIEAMTPLTGQERRFCESISARIQAARPVLDPRLMSLYRLNRCDKGMSI
;
A
#
# COMPACT_ATOMS: atom_id res chain seq x y z
N MET A 1 -29.26 21.27 54.46
CA MET A 1 -29.51 22.52 55.20
C MET A 1 -28.92 23.68 54.42
N ARG A 2 -29.80 24.51 53.85
CA ARG A 2 -29.69 25.91 53.39
C ARG A 2 -28.45 26.40 52.62
N ILE A 3 -28.76 26.71 51.35
CA ILE A 3 -28.18 27.73 50.46
C ILE A 3 -28.07 29.11 51.16
N LYS A 4 -27.03 29.89 50.83
CA LYS A 4 -27.02 31.34 50.99
C LYS A 4 -26.45 32.04 49.75
N LEU A 5 -27.29 32.91 49.17
CA LEU A 5 -26.97 33.97 48.22
C LEU A 5 -26.18 35.12 48.88
N SER A 6 -25.44 35.87 48.05
CA SER A 6 -25.44 37.35 48.00
C SER A 6 -24.61 37.79 46.79
N ASP A 7 -25.21 38.38 45.75
CA ASP A 7 -25.35 39.84 45.49
C ASP A 7 -24.02 40.50 45.05
N ARG A 8 -23.89 41.37 44.04
CA ARG A 8 -24.81 42.21 43.25
C ARG A 8 -24.03 42.88 42.09
N PHE A 9 -24.70 43.06 40.93
CA PHE A 9 -24.77 44.24 40.04
C PHE A 9 -23.51 45.07 39.65
N ILE A 10 -23.34 45.36 38.34
CA ILE A 10 -23.68 46.66 37.68
C ILE A 10 -23.36 46.63 36.16
N LEU A 11 -24.33 47.13 35.39
CA LEU A 11 -24.39 47.49 33.97
C LEU A 11 -23.36 48.56 33.56
N PHE A 12 -22.88 48.60 32.31
CA PHE A 12 -23.01 49.78 31.41
C PHE A 12 -22.60 49.46 29.97
N ALA A 13 -23.44 49.90 29.03
CA ALA A 13 -23.30 49.84 27.58
C ALA A 13 -22.84 51.21 27.02
N PHE A 14 -22.17 51.25 25.86
CA PHE A 14 -22.16 52.34 24.84
C PHE A 14 -21.30 51.84 23.63
N PHE A 15 -21.81 51.54 22.43
CA PHE A 15 -22.38 52.31 21.29
C PHE A 15 -21.37 53.08 20.38
N GLY A 16 -21.40 52.76 19.07
CA GLY A 16 -21.08 53.62 17.90
C GLY A 16 -19.60 53.71 17.49
N ALA A 17 -19.08 53.26 16.33
CA ALA A 17 -19.46 53.29 14.90
C ALA A 17 -18.87 54.47 14.07
N LEU A 18 -18.44 54.13 12.84
CA LEU A 18 -18.07 54.96 11.66
C LEU A 18 -16.67 55.64 11.60
N VAL A 19 -15.95 55.79 10.46
CA VAL A 19 -15.99 55.29 9.06
C VAL A 19 -14.72 55.77 8.31
N ALA A 20 -14.16 54.90 7.47
CA ALA A 20 -13.45 55.06 6.16
C ALA A 20 -12.35 56.13 5.89
N LEU A 21 -11.22 55.71 5.26
CA LEU A 21 -10.97 55.65 3.79
C LEU A 21 -9.45 55.41 3.46
N TYR A 22 -9.19 54.48 2.52
CA TYR A 22 -8.19 54.44 1.42
C TYR A 22 -6.78 55.08 1.62
N SER A 23 -5.63 54.47 1.31
CA SER A 23 -5.23 53.68 0.13
C SER A 23 -3.79 53.14 0.30
N GLY A 24 -3.38 52.07 -0.41
CA GLY A 24 -1.95 51.76 -0.64
C GLY A 24 -1.51 50.28 -0.62
N TYR A 25 -1.86 49.51 -1.65
CA TYR A 25 -1.44 48.15 -2.05
C TYR A 25 0.09 48.10 -2.40
N LYS A 26 0.94 47.09 -2.12
CA LYS A 26 1.12 45.73 -2.76
C LYS A 26 2.31 44.98 -2.11
N SER A 27 2.17 43.71 -1.67
CA SER A 27 2.47 42.39 -2.33
C SER A 27 3.95 41.96 -2.25
N SER A 28 4.36 40.68 -2.06
CA SER A 28 3.79 39.40 -2.49
C SER A 28 4.56 38.18 -1.91
N ALA A 29 3.88 37.11 -1.49
CA ALA A 29 4.02 35.73 -2.00
C ALA A 29 2.94 34.80 -1.36
N PRO A 30 2.31 33.88 -2.10
CA PRO A 30 1.06 33.23 -1.69
C PRO A 30 1.29 31.89 -0.96
N GLY A 31 0.57 31.71 0.14
CA GLY A 31 0.41 30.43 0.80
C GLY A 31 -0.42 29.47 -0.05
N TYR A 32 0.06 28.24 -0.18
CA TYR A 32 -0.68 27.12 -0.72
C TYR A 32 -1.84 26.82 0.23
N ARG A 33 -3.06 27.08 -0.25
CA ARG A 33 -4.31 26.74 0.42
C ARG A 33 -4.51 25.23 0.35
N ASP A 34 -4.86 24.66 1.49
CA ASP A 34 -5.45 23.33 1.63
C ASP A 34 -6.58 23.13 0.59
N ALA A 35 -6.67 21.92 0.02
CA ALA A 35 -7.84 21.54 -0.76
C ALA A 35 -9.08 21.68 0.13
N PRO A 36 -10.11 22.46 -0.26
CA PRO A 36 -11.19 22.78 0.65
C PRO A 36 -12.06 21.54 0.86
N ALA A 37 -12.41 21.28 2.13
CA ALA A 37 -13.21 20.13 2.57
C ALA A 37 -14.63 20.13 1.98
N ASP A 38 -15.09 21.28 1.47
CA ASP A 38 -16.18 21.41 0.53
C ASP A 38 -15.81 22.48 -0.53
N PHE A 39 -16.28 22.33 -1.77
CA PHE A 39 -15.96 23.28 -2.84
C PHE A 39 -16.80 24.56 -2.79
N SER A 40 -17.27 24.99 -1.60
CA SER A 40 -18.05 26.23 -1.47
C SER A 40 -17.23 27.49 -1.80
N ASP A 41 -15.91 27.40 -1.71
CA ASP A 41 -14.96 28.48 -2.00
C ASP A 41 -14.47 28.54 -3.46
N ILE A 42 -14.93 27.65 -4.35
CA ILE A 42 -14.63 27.77 -5.79
C ILE A 42 -15.54 28.83 -6.42
N SER A 43 -14.98 30.01 -6.67
CA SER A 43 -15.58 30.99 -7.56
C SER A 43 -15.43 30.54 -9.01
N LEU A 44 -16.56 30.37 -9.72
CA LEU A 44 -16.60 30.07 -11.16
C LEU A 44 -15.89 31.12 -12.03
N GLU A 45 -15.64 32.33 -11.50
CA GLU A 45 -14.85 33.36 -12.18
C GLU A 45 -13.35 33.05 -12.21
N GLN A 46 -12.81 32.34 -11.21
CA GLN A 46 -11.38 31.99 -11.14
C GLN A 46 -10.98 30.90 -12.15
N ILE A 47 -11.94 30.11 -12.63
CA ILE A 47 -11.73 29.08 -13.66
C ILE A 47 -11.57 29.72 -15.06
N ARG A 48 -11.99 30.98 -15.25
CA ARG A 48 -12.01 31.62 -16.58
C ARG A 48 -10.63 32.00 -17.13
N SER A 49 -9.52 31.89 -16.37
CA SER A 49 -8.26 32.53 -16.78
C SER A 49 -6.98 31.70 -16.71
N GLN A 50 -7.02 30.37 -16.69
CA GLN A 50 -5.79 29.58 -16.79
C GLN A 50 -5.88 28.50 -17.87
N ALA A 51 -5.54 28.90 -19.10
CA ALA A 51 -4.96 27.95 -20.05
C ALA A 51 -3.57 27.60 -19.54
N ALA A 52 -3.47 26.56 -18.71
CA ALA A 52 -2.17 25.99 -18.36
C ALA A 52 -1.56 25.37 -19.64
N PRO A 53 -0.33 25.73 -20.03
CA PRO A 53 0.30 25.13 -21.19
C PRO A 53 0.55 23.65 -20.93
N VAL A 54 -0.08 22.79 -21.73
CA VAL A 54 0.18 21.35 -21.76
C VAL A 54 1.58 21.14 -22.36
N PRO A 55 2.55 20.55 -21.65
CA PRO A 55 3.86 20.26 -22.22
C PRO A 55 3.70 19.29 -23.38
N ALA A 56 4.41 19.53 -24.49
CA ALA A 56 4.45 18.58 -25.60
C ALA A 56 5.06 17.25 -25.11
N PRO A 57 4.49 16.09 -25.49
CA PRO A 57 5.05 14.80 -25.12
C PRO A 57 6.46 14.66 -25.70
N ALA A 58 7.43 14.36 -24.83
CA ALA A 58 8.76 13.98 -25.26
C ALA A 58 8.69 12.66 -26.05
N PRO A 59 9.41 12.51 -27.17
CA PRO A 59 9.44 11.26 -27.92
C PRO A 59 10.03 10.14 -27.07
N ALA A 60 9.37 8.99 -27.08
CA ALA A 60 9.84 7.79 -26.38
C ALA A 60 11.12 7.27 -27.05
N GLU A 61 12.21 7.19 -26.30
CA GLU A 61 13.40 6.45 -26.72
C GLU A 61 13.11 4.94 -26.66
N VAL A 62 12.98 4.33 -27.83
CA VAL A 62 12.88 2.88 -27.98
C VAL A 62 14.28 2.29 -27.86
N THR A 63 14.69 1.89 -26.66
CA THR A 63 15.86 1.03 -26.49
C THR A 63 15.44 -0.44 -26.62
N SER A 64 15.83 -1.03 -27.74
CA SER A 64 15.80 -2.47 -27.97
C SER A 64 16.86 -3.15 -27.11
N THR A 65 16.46 -3.86 -26.05
CA THR A 65 17.33 -4.82 -25.36
C THR A 65 16.60 -6.14 -25.10
N ARG A 66 16.71 -7.08 -26.04
CA ARG A 66 16.65 -8.52 -25.71
C ARG A 66 17.88 -8.86 -24.88
N GLY A 67 17.70 -9.20 -23.60
CA GLY A 67 18.77 -9.75 -22.75
C GLY A 67 19.18 -8.95 -21.52
N ALA A 68 18.45 -7.91 -21.12
CA ALA A 68 18.72 -7.22 -19.85
C ALA A 68 18.20 -8.04 -18.66
N GLN A 69 19.11 -8.41 -17.76
CA GLN A 69 18.80 -8.99 -16.45
C GLN A 69 17.90 -8.02 -15.66
N VAL A 70 16.75 -8.55 -15.25
CA VAL A 70 15.62 -7.82 -14.63
C VAL A 70 15.98 -7.43 -13.19
N GLN A 71 16.02 -6.13 -12.88
CA GLN A 71 16.23 -5.61 -11.52
C GLN A 71 14.91 -5.05 -10.96
N ARG A 72 14.66 -5.29 -9.67
CA ARG A 72 13.37 -5.30 -9.00
C ARG A 72 13.61 -4.77 -7.56
N VAL A 73 12.78 -3.93 -6.95
CA VAL A 73 13.28 -2.94 -5.94
C VAL A 73 12.33 -2.72 -4.76
N ALA A 74 12.85 -2.14 -3.66
CA ALA A 74 12.12 -1.83 -2.43
C ALA A 74 12.08 -0.32 -2.07
N ILE A 75 13.20 0.40 -2.27
CA ILE A 75 13.33 1.85 -2.05
C ILE A 75 13.99 2.50 -3.27
N TYR A 76 13.44 3.62 -3.76
CA TYR A 76 13.98 4.44 -4.83
C TYR A 76 14.42 5.81 -4.31
N GLY A 77 15.69 6.16 -4.50
CA GLY A 77 16.23 7.42 -4.01
C GLY A 77 16.28 7.46 -2.48
N ASP A 78 15.69 8.51 -1.91
CA ASP A 78 15.61 8.69 -0.47
C ASP A 78 14.47 7.85 0.11
N ASN A 79 14.66 7.30 1.31
CA ASN A 79 13.61 6.52 1.98
C ASN A 79 12.50 7.46 2.47
N THR A 80 11.33 7.44 1.81
CA THR A 80 10.19 8.30 2.14
C THR A 80 9.12 7.62 2.98
N LEU A 81 9.37 6.40 3.49
CA LEU A 81 8.44 5.67 4.35
C LEU A 81 8.36 6.30 5.75
N ALA A 82 7.50 7.31 5.89
CA ALA A 82 7.31 8.04 7.12
C ALA A 82 6.34 7.34 8.09
N ASP A 83 6.65 7.39 9.39
CA ASP A 83 5.72 7.00 10.45
C ASP A 83 4.52 7.95 10.54
N TYR A 84 3.38 7.42 10.99
CA TYR A 84 2.14 8.17 11.23
C TYR A 84 2.35 9.52 11.95
N TYR A 85 3.10 9.54 13.05
CA TYR A 85 3.33 10.76 13.83
C TYR A 85 4.20 11.82 13.13
N ARG A 86 4.87 11.46 12.02
CA ARG A 86 5.78 12.35 11.27
C ARG A 86 5.12 13.02 10.06
N VAL A 87 3.92 12.59 9.67
CA VAL A 87 3.20 13.18 8.52
C VAL A 87 2.17 14.22 8.96
N SER A 88 1.67 15.00 8.00
CA SER A 88 0.66 16.03 8.26
C SER A 88 -0.67 15.42 8.73
N LYS A 89 -1.48 16.21 9.46
CA LYS A 89 -2.81 15.77 9.93
C LYS A 89 -3.73 15.25 8.82
N PRO A 90 -3.79 15.86 7.62
CA PRO A 90 -4.59 15.29 6.52
C PRO A 90 -4.14 13.89 6.11
N LEU A 91 -2.83 13.61 6.09
CA LEU A 91 -2.32 12.27 5.78
C LEU A 91 -2.58 11.28 6.92
N GLN A 92 -2.51 11.72 8.17
CA GLN A 92 -2.91 10.93 9.34
C GLN A 92 -4.39 10.52 9.25
N GLN A 93 -5.28 11.43 8.89
CA GLN A 93 -6.71 11.15 8.74
C GLN A 93 -7.00 10.12 7.65
N LEU A 94 -6.25 10.14 6.54
CA LEU A 94 -6.35 9.08 5.53
C LEU A 94 -5.87 7.73 6.09
N ALA A 95 -4.75 7.73 6.79
CA ALA A 95 -4.17 6.52 7.39
C ALA A 95 -5.04 5.90 8.50
N ASP A 96 -5.88 6.69 9.18
CA ASP A 96 -6.81 6.19 10.20
C ASP A 96 -7.86 5.21 9.64
N SER A 97 -8.10 5.25 8.33
CA SER A 97 -8.99 4.33 7.59
C SER A 97 -8.24 3.25 6.81
N VAL A 98 -6.92 3.13 7.02
CA VAL A 98 -6.06 2.08 6.44
C VAL A 98 -5.82 0.99 7.48
N VAL A 99 -6.13 -0.25 7.12
CA VAL A 99 -6.20 -1.38 8.05
C VAL A 99 -5.03 -2.33 7.92
N ALA A 100 -4.52 -2.80 9.06
CA ALA A 100 -3.60 -3.92 9.13
C ALA A 100 -4.41 -5.21 9.03
N ILE A 101 -3.99 -6.12 8.15
CA ILE A 101 -4.52 -7.48 8.14
C ILE A 101 -3.51 -8.37 8.88
N VAL A 102 -3.99 -9.02 9.94
CA VAL A 102 -3.17 -9.81 10.86
C VAL A 102 -3.73 -11.23 10.97
N ASP A 103 -2.88 -12.19 11.32
CA ASP A 103 -3.35 -13.52 11.67
C ASP A 103 -4.14 -13.46 12.98
N ARG A 104 -5.31 -14.11 13.04
CA ARG A 104 -6.13 -14.17 14.25
C ARG A 104 -5.36 -14.69 15.46
N SER A 105 -4.47 -15.66 15.25
CA SER A 105 -3.63 -16.26 16.29
C SER A 105 -2.52 -15.33 16.80
N SER A 106 -2.29 -14.18 16.17
CA SER A 106 -1.30 -13.19 16.62
C SER A 106 -1.80 -12.30 17.74
N LEU A 107 -3.12 -12.22 17.96
CA LEU A 107 -3.75 -11.40 18.98
C LEU A 107 -4.40 -12.26 20.07
N VAL A 108 -4.31 -11.79 21.31
CA VAL A 108 -5.01 -12.33 22.47
C VAL A 108 -6.03 -11.31 22.95
N PHE A 109 -7.26 -11.75 23.22
CA PHE A 109 -8.29 -10.91 23.81
C PHE A 109 -8.25 -11.03 25.33
N ASP A 110 -8.26 -9.88 26.00
CA ASP A 110 -8.39 -9.76 27.45
C ASP A 110 -9.84 -9.35 27.79
N GLU A 111 -10.55 -10.23 28.51
CA GLU A 111 -11.95 -10.01 28.90
C GLU A 111 -12.12 -8.91 29.96
N GLU A 112 -11.12 -8.68 30.81
CA GLU A 112 -11.20 -7.69 31.90
C GLU A 112 -11.06 -6.27 31.34
N THR A 113 -10.06 -6.05 30.49
CA THR A 113 -9.81 -4.74 29.88
C THR A 113 -10.59 -4.52 28.59
N ARG A 114 -11.18 -5.59 28.03
CA ARG A 114 -11.88 -5.60 26.72
C ARG A 114 -11.00 -5.14 25.56
N THR A 115 -9.72 -5.53 25.60
CA THR A 115 -8.73 -5.16 24.59
C THR A 115 -8.06 -6.38 23.97
N TYR A 116 -7.60 -6.23 22.74
CA TYR A 116 -6.67 -7.14 22.09
C TYR A 116 -5.24 -6.67 22.26
N SER A 117 -4.31 -7.60 22.46
CA SER A 117 -2.87 -7.33 22.44
C SER A 117 -2.12 -8.41 21.65
N PRO A 118 -1.02 -8.07 20.97
CA PRO A 118 -0.16 -9.04 20.30
C PRO A 118 0.42 -10.05 21.27
N LEU A 119 0.39 -11.33 20.89
CA LEU A 119 1.09 -12.39 21.62
C LEU A 119 2.61 -12.18 21.60
N LYS A 120 3.13 -11.68 20.46
CA LYS A 120 4.54 -11.39 20.26
C LYS A 120 4.71 -10.28 19.24
N LEU A 121 5.66 -9.38 19.50
CA LEU A 121 6.12 -8.36 18.54
C LEU A 121 7.59 -8.57 18.24
N ASP A 122 7.85 -9.39 17.21
CA ASP A 122 9.19 -9.53 16.65
C ASP A 122 9.63 -8.23 15.98
N THR A 123 10.95 -8.00 15.91
CA THR A 123 11.50 -6.93 15.07
C THR A 123 11.58 -7.39 13.61
N VAL A 124 11.56 -6.44 12.67
CA VAL A 124 11.82 -6.71 11.25
C VAL A 124 13.21 -7.30 11.09
N GLY A 125 14.21 -6.75 11.80
CA GLY A 125 15.59 -7.21 11.77
C GLY A 125 15.75 -8.68 12.12
N ASP A 126 15.17 -9.13 13.23
CA ASP A 126 15.21 -10.52 13.65
C ASP A 126 14.49 -11.45 12.66
N ARG A 127 13.36 -10.99 12.12
CA ARG A 127 12.56 -11.80 11.19
C ARG A 127 13.20 -11.95 9.82
N GLN A 128 13.77 -10.88 9.31
CA GLN A 128 14.41 -10.84 8.00
C GLN A 128 15.91 -11.13 8.07
N ASN A 129 16.48 -11.36 9.26
CA ASN A 129 17.90 -11.59 9.46
C ASN A 129 18.76 -10.42 8.93
N PHE A 130 18.37 -9.19 9.24
CA PHE A 130 19.10 -8.01 8.81
C PHE A 130 20.34 -7.74 9.66
N ALA A 131 21.28 -6.97 9.11
CA ALA A 131 22.34 -6.34 9.90
C ALA A 131 21.73 -5.37 10.92
N ALA A 132 22.36 -5.23 12.09
CA ALA A 132 21.83 -4.41 13.18
C ALA A 132 21.69 -2.91 12.83
N ASP A 133 22.47 -2.44 11.86
CA ASP A 133 22.47 -1.07 11.34
C ASP A 133 21.59 -0.89 10.09
N ALA A 134 20.96 -1.96 9.60
CA ALA A 134 20.06 -1.88 8.45
C ALA A 134 18.80 -1.07 8.78
N ASP A 135 18.22 -0.46 7.75
CA ASP A 135 16.95 0.24 7.90
C ASP A 135 15.87 -0.66 8.49
N PHE A 136 15.05 -0.02 9.33
CA PHE A 136 13.89 -0.63 9.95
C PHE A 136 14.21 -1.83 10.87
N TYR A 137 15.48 -2.11 11.18
CA TYR A 137 15.88 -3.25 12.00
C TYR A 137 15.02 -3.37 13.27
N ASP A 138 14.93 -2.29 14.06
CA ASP A 138 14.21 -2.25 15.34
C ASP A 138 12.67 -2.18 15.21
N GLN A 139 12.14 -2.00 14.01
CA GLN A 139 10.71 -1.80 13.82
C GLN A 139 9.94 -3.07 14.17
N LYS A 140 8.86 -2.93 14.94
CA LYS A 140 8.01 -4.07 15.32
C LYS A 140 7.08 -4.47 14.19
N LYS A 141 6.84 -5.78 14.08
CA LYS A 141 5.94 -6.38 13.08
C LYS A 141 4.68 -6.96 13.75
N LEU A 142 3.53 -6.72 13.12
CA LEU A 142 2.26 -7.35 13.45
C LEU A 142 1.49 -7.84 12.21
N ALA A 143 1.44 -7.04 11.15
CA ALA A 143 0.61 -7.32 9.98
C ALA A 143 1.30 -8.25 8.96
N PHE A 144 0.50 -8.86 8.08
CA PHE A 144 1.03 -9.51 6.87
C PHE A 144 0.52 -8.86 5.57
N CYS A 145 -0.54 -8.07 5.65
CA CYS A 145 -1.12 -7.31 4.55
C CYS A 145 -1.76 -6.01 5.06
N SER A 146 -2.22 -5.19 4.11
CA SER A 146 -2.91 -3.93 4.31
C SER A 146 -4.32 -3.97 3.70
N GLY A 147 -5.13 -2.94 3.97
CA GLY A 147 -6.45 -2.74 3.38
C GLY A 147 -6.92 -1.29 3.53
N SER A 148 -8.05 -0.95 2.93
CA SER A 148 -8.69 0.37 3.04
C SER A 148 -10.17 0.25 3.34
N LEU A 149 -10.67 0.94 4.35
CA LEU A 149 -12.10 1.07 4.61
C LEU A 149 -12.73 1.96 3.53
N VAL A 150 -13.62 1.42 2.71
CA VAL A 150 -14.25 2.10 1.55
C VAL A 150 -15.77 2.25 1.68
N SER A 151 -16.35 1.67 2.73
CA SER A 151 -17.70 1.91 3.24
C SER A 151 -17.67 1.71 4.76
N GLY A 152 -18.77 1.97 5.48
CA GLY A 152 -18.84 1.77 6.92
C GLY A 152 -18.51 0.34 7.39
N ASP A 153 -18.60 -0.66 6.51
CA ASP A 153 -18.30 -2.06 6.81
C ASP A 153 -17.56 -2.80 5.68
N LEU A 154 -17.12 -2.09 4.64
CA LEU A 154 -16.42 -2.70 3.50
C LEU A 154 -14.96 -2.29 3.48
N VAL A 155 -14.08 -3.29 3.36
CA VAL A 155 -12.64 -3.10 3.20
C VAL A 155 -12.20 -3.60 1.84
N LEU A 156 -11.50 -2.74 1.09
CA LEU A 156 -10.83 -3.09 -0.15
C LEU A 156 -9.38 -3.51 0.16
N THR A 157 -8.95 -4.65 -0.38
CA THR A 157 -7.61 -5.21 -0.21
C THR A 157 -7.21 -6.04 -1.44
N ALA A 158 -6.02 -6.65 -1.42
CA ALA A 158 -5.57 -7.58 -2.45
C ALA A 158 -6.23 -8.96 -2.27
N GLY A 159 -6.52 -9.65 -3.36
CA GLY A 159 -7.10 -11.00 -3.35
C GLY A 159 -6.20 -11.98 -2.61
N HIS A 160 -4.89 -11.94 -2.85
CA HIS A 160 -3.94 -12.85 -2.18
C HIS A 160 -3.82 -12.65 -0.67
N CYS A 161 -4.28 -11.51 -0.12
CA CYS A 161 -4.29 -11.25 1.32
C CYS A 161 -5.44 -11.99 2.02
N VAL A 162 -6.53 -12.27 1.30
CA VAL A 162 -7.76 -12.84 1.86
C VAL A 162 -7.89 -14.33 1.55
N SER A 163 -7.41 -14.78 0.39
CA SER A 163 -7.28 -16.20 0.12
C SER A 163 -6.37 -16.44 -1.08
N ARG A 164 -5.49 -17.43 -0.97
CA ARG A 164 -4.71 -17.94 -2.11
C ARG A 164 -5.49 -18.93 -2.97
N ASP A 165 -6.62 -19.42 -2.45
CA ASP A 165 -7.59 -20.21 -3.20
C ASP A 165 -8.95 -19.50 -3.18
N PRO A 166 -9.41 -18.90 -4.29
CA PRO A 166 -10.74 -18.28 -4.38
C PRO A 166 -11.89 -19.22 -3.99
N LYS A 167 -11.66 -20.54 -3.98
CA LYS A 167 -12.65 -21.56 -3.59
C LYS A 167 -12.55 -21.96 -2.12
N ALA A 168 -11.55 -21.50 -1.37
CA ALA A 168 -11.42 -21.78 0.05
C ALA A 168 -12.32 -20.84 0.87
N HIS A 169 -13.52 -21.32 1.20
CA HIS A 169 -14.58 -20.56 1.86
C HIS A 169 -14.31 -20.24 3.35
N ALA A 170 -13.13 -20.57 3.89
CA ALA A 170 -12.84 -20.45 5.32
C ALA A 170 -11.56 -19.68 5.67
N TYR A 171 -10.69 -19.36 4.71
CA TYR A 171 -9.40 -18.72 5.02
C TYR A 171 -9.60 -17.34 5.68
N PHE A 172 -10.58 -16.55 5.23
CA PHE A 172 -10.86 -15.24 5.81
C PHE A 172 -11.27 -15.30 7.31
N LYS A 173 -11.60 -16.47 7.85
CA LYS A 173 -11.90 -16.65 9.29
C LYS A 173 -10.65 -16.71 10.16
N SER A 174 -9.47 -16.88 9.57
CA SER A 174 -8.19 -16.89 10.29
C SER A 174 -7.52 -15.52 10.33
N ILE A 175 -8.18 -14.46 9.86
CA ILE A 175 -7.62 -13.12 9.82
C ILE A 175 -8.46 -12.15 10.65
N TYR A 176 -7.79 -11.15 11.22
CA TYR A 176 -8.43 -9.95 11.74
C TYR A 176 -8.07 -8.74 10.89
N VAL A 177 -9.01 -7.80 10.82
CA VAL A 177 -8.80 -6.46 10.28
C VAL A 177 -8.63 -5.50 11.46
N VAL A 178 -7.46 -4.88 11.56
CA VAL A 178 -7.06 -4.07 12.72
C VAL A 178 -6.81 -2.63 12.31
N PHE A 179 -7.45 -1.70 13.01
CA PHE A 179 -7.21 -0.27 12.88
C PHE A 179 -6.25 0.24 13.94
N GLY A 180 -5.36 1.16 13.56
CA GLY A 180 -4.51 1.88 14.53
C GLY A 180 -3.22 1.15 14.91
N TRP A 181 -2.74 0.19 14.11
CA TRP A 181 -1.39 -0.35 14.29
C TRP A 181 -0.33 0.70 13.85
N ARG A 182 0.00 1.62 14.75
CA ARG A 182 0.83 2.80 14.45
C ARG A 182 1.83 3.11 15.55
N GLN A 183 2.72 4.04 15.27
CA GLN A 183 3.58 4.67 16.27
C GLN A 183 3.06 6.07 16.59
N SER A 184 2.97 6.38 17.88
CA SER A 184 2.62 7.72 18.37
C SER A 184 3.85 8.63 18.49
N ALA A 185 5.03 8.03 18.64
CA ALA A 185 6.34 8.65 18.59
C ALA A 185 7.39 7.59 18.21
N ALA A 186 8.64 8.00 17.97
CA ALA A 186 9.73 7.08 17.64
C ALA A 186 9.85 5.95 18.69
N GLY A 187 9.66 4.70 18.25
CA GLY A 187 9.74 3.51 19.09
C GLY A 187 8.55 3.30 20.04
N GLN A 188 7.55 4.18 20.03
CA GLN A 188 6.35 4.11 20.88
C GLN A 188 5.17 3.57 20.08
N TYR A 189 4.81 2.31 20.32
CA TYR A 189 3.79 1.58 19.56
C TYR A 189 2.43 1.59 20.27
N GLU A 190 1.36 1.88 19.52
CA GLU A 190 -0.01 1.63 19.93
C GLU A 190 -0.34 0.14 19.67
N ALA A 191 0.14 -0.73 20.57
CA ALA A 191 0.05 -2.18 20.44
C ALA A 191 -1.11 -2.81 21.23
N THR A 192 -1.94 -2.02 21.89
CA THR A 192 -3.16 -2.49 22.54
C THR A 192 -4.34 -1.88 21.79
N PHE A 193 -5.28 -2.72 21.40
CA PHE A 193 -6.40 -2.35 20.55
C PHE A 193 -7.70 -2.58 21.30
N ASN A 194 -8.57 -1.57 21.32
CA ASN A 194 -9.93 -1.75 21.80
C ASN A 194 -10.71 -2.72 20.88
N GLU A 195 -11.81 -3.32 21.36
CA GLU A 195 -12.62 -4.23 20.54
C GLU A 195 -13.17 -3.55 19.26
N ASP A 196 -13.40 -2.24 19.29
CA ASP A 196 -13.83 -1.42 18.13
C ASP A 196 -12.68 -1.05 17.17
N GLN A 197 -11.50 -1.64 17.38
CA GLN A 197 -10.36 -1.57 16.46
C GLN A 197 -10.07 -2.90 15.79
N VAL A 198 -10.63 -4.02 16.27
CA VAL A 198 -10.33 -5.37 15.78
C VAL A 198 -11.61 -6.02 15.25
N TYR A 199 -11.63 -6.29 13.95
CA TYR A 199 -12.81 -6.75 13.25
C TYR A 199 -12.61 -8.15 12.67
N GLU A 200 -13.60 -9.01 12.89
CA GLU A 200 -13.77 -10.24 12.12
C GLU A 200 -14.31 -9.92 10.72
N VAL A 201 -13.91 -10.74 9.76
CA VAL A 201 -14.45 -10.71 8.40
C VAL A 201 -15.69 -11.59 8.36
N GLU A 202 -16.85 -11.01 8.04
CA GLU A 202 -18.12 -11.72 7.90
C GLU A 202 -18.16 -12.51 6.59
N THR A 203 -17.84 -11.83 5.49
CA THR A 203 -17.92 -12.43 4.16
C THR A 203 -16.97 -11.75 3.18
N ILE A 204 -16.64 -12.49 2.12
CA ILE A 204 -15.94 -11.99 0.95
C ILE A 204 -17.01 -11.58 -0.07
N VAL A 205 -17.14 -10.29 -0.34
CA VAL A 205 -18.12 -9.75 -1.30
C VAL A 205 -17.68 -10.05 -2.74
N VAL A 206 -16.38 -9.85 -3.01
CA VAL A 206 -15.76 -10.28 -4.26
C VAL A 206 -14.31 -10.67 -4.00
N HIS A 207 -13.83 -11.65 -4.75
CA HIS A 207 -12.44 -12.07 -4.75
C HIS A 207 -11.99 -12.38 -6.17
N LYS A 208 -10.87 -11.77 -6.55
CA LYS A 208 -10.15 -12.02 -7.80
C LYS A 208 -8.69 -12.23 -7.45
N LEU A 209 -8.15 -13.36 -7.91
CA LEU A 209 -6.74 -13.66 -7.87
C LEU A 209 -6.39 -14.42 -9.15
N ALA A 210 -5.72 -13.75 -10.08
CA ALA A 210 -5.29 -14.33 -11.33
C ALA A 210 -4.14 -15.33 -11.13
N SER A 211 -3.95 -16.22 -12.10
CA SER A 211 -2.85 -17.19 -12.08
C SER A 211 -1.50 -16.47 -11.93
N PRO A 212 -0.53 -17.04 -11.17
CA PRO A 212 0.84 -16.54 -11.15
C PRO A 212 1.47 -16.36 -12.54
N ASP A 213 1.05 -17.15 -13.53
CA ASP A 213 1.55 -17.07 -14.91
C ASP A 213 1.23 -15.73 -15.59
N THR A 214 0.17 -15.04 -15.15
CA THR A 214 -0.21 -13.73 -15.70
C THR A 214 0.34 -12.56 -14.89
N MET A 215 1.08 -12.79 -13.80
CA MET A 215 1.56 -11.74 -12.88
C MET A 215 2.45 -10.67 -13.55
N GLY A 216 3.08 -10.99 -14.68
CA GLY A 216 3.84 -10.03 -15.50
C GLY A 216 3.01 -9.27 -16.54
N ASP A 217 1.77 -9.68 -16.80
CA ASP A 217 0.89 -9.06 -17.78
C ASP A 217 -0.08 -8.09 -17.10
N LYS A 218 0.24 -6.80 -17.20
CA LYS A 218 -0.56 -5.70 -16.64
C LYS A 218 -1.99 -5.60 -17.18
N ASN A 219 -2.31 -6.29 -18.28
CA ASN A 219 -3.64 -6.30 -18.88
C ASN A 219 -4.47 -7.51 -18.46
N LEU A 220 -3.83 -8.60 -18.00
CA LEU A 220 -4.50 -9.84 -17.64
C LEU A 220 -4.49 -10.11 -16.13
N TYR A 221 -3.43 -9.70 -15.42
CA TYR A 221 -3.36 -9.91 -13.97
C TYR A 221 -4.46 -9.13 -13.26
N GLN A 222 -5.10 -9.79 -12.30
CA GLN A 222 -6.09 -9.18 -11.40
C GLN A 222 -5.90 -9.75 -10.01
N ASP A 223 -5.89 -8.88 -9.02
CA ASP A 223 -5.68 -9.29 -7.63
C ASP A 223 -6.36 -8.31 -6.68
N TYR A 224 -7.60 -8.59 -6.31
CA TYR A 224 -8.34 -7.74 -5.38
C TYR A 224 -9.40 -8.52 -4.63
N SER A 225 -9.78 -7.98 -3.49
CA SER A 225 -10.94 -8.44 -2.75
C SER A 225 -11.64 -7.28 -2.06
N LEU A 226 -12.96 -7.34 -2.07
CA LEU A 226 -13.80 -6.52 -1.20
C LEU A 226 -14.35 -7.45 -0.13
N ILE A 227 -14.06 -7.15 1.13
CA ILE A 227 -14.49 -7.94 2.28
C ILE A 227 -15.44 -7.12 3.14
N ARG A 228 -16.43 -7.79 3.74
CA ARG A 228 -17.36 -7.19 4.69
C ARG A 228 -16.95 -7.53 6.12
N LEU A 229 -16.88 -6.51 6.96
CA LEU A 229 -16.63 -6.65 8.39
C LEU A 229 -17.90 -7.10 9.11
N ALA A 230 -17.76 -7.95 10.13
CA ALA A 230 -18.90 -8.43 10.94
C ALA A 230 -19.60 -7.32 11.75
N LYS A 231 -18.94 -6.17 11.92
CA LYS A 231 -19.49 -4.97 12.53
C LYS A 231 -19.01 -3.76 11.73
N ALA A 232 -19.85 -2.74 11.62
CA ALA A 232 -19.48 -1.48 10.97
C ALA A 232 -18.46 -0.70 11.82
N ALA A 233 -17.45 -0.13 11.17
CA ALA A 233 -16.48 0.81 11.73
C ALA A 233 -17.06 2.24 11.68
N ARG A 234 -17.83 2.61 12.70
CA ARG A 234 -18.64 3.84 12.70
C ARG A 234 -17.85 5.12 12.99
N ASP A 235 -16.70 5.02 13.66
CA ASP A 235 -15.90 6.17 14.11
C ASP A 235 -14.77 6.54 13.13
N ARG A 236 -14.88 6.10 11.88
CA ARG A 236 -13.87 6.31 10.83
C ARG A 236 -14.56 6.66 9.53
N GLU A 237 -14.03 7.68 8.85
CA GLU A 237 -14.54 8.10 7.55
C GLU A 237 -14.00 7.18 6.45
N PRO A 238 -14.86 6.51 5.67
CA PRO A 238 -14.41 5.66 4.58
C PRO A 238 -13.65 6.47 3.51
N LEU A 239 -12.62 5.85 2.94
CA LEU A 239 -11.80 6.43 1.89
C LEU A 239 -12.53 6.43 0.55
N VAL A 240 -12.36 7.53 -0.18
CA VAL A 240 -13.03 7.76 -1.47
C VAL A 240 -12.24 7.12 -2.61
N LEU A 241 -12.92 6.37 -3.46
CA LEU A 241 -12.34 5.80 -4.68
C LEU A 241 -12.26 6.85 -5.79
N ASP A 242 -11.23 6.79 -6.64
CA ASP A 242 -11.28 7.42 -7.94
C ASP A 242 -12.15 6.57 -8.88
N ARG A 243 -13.40 7.01 -9.05
CA ARG A 243 -14.40 6.35 -9.92
C ARG A 243 -14.32 6.81 -11.37
N THR A 244 -13.50 7.83 -11.65
CA THR A 244 -13.40 8.44 -12.98
C THR A 244 -12.21 7.89 -13.75
N GLY A 245 -11.10 7.66 -13.04
CA GLY A 245 -9.82 7.34 -13.64
C GLY A 245 -9.20 8.51 -14.41
N GLU A 246 -9.75 9.73 -14.29
CA GLU A 246 -9.28 10.92 -15.02
C GLU A 246 -7.84 11.30 -14.66
N PHE A 247 -7.44 11.05 -13.41
CA PHE A 247 -6.09 11.34 -12.90
C PHE A 247 -5.15 10.14 -12.96
N LEU A 248 -5.61 9.00 -13.50
CA LEU A 248 -4.75 7.84 -13.71
C LEU A 248 -3.97 7.98 -15.02
N LEU A 249 -2.95 8.84 -15.01
CA LEU A 249 -2.10 9.16 -16.15
C LEU A 249 -0.63 8.96 -15.79
N ALA A 250 0.18 8.49 -16.75
CA ALA A 250 1.62 8.37 -16.56
C ALA A 250 2.22 9.75 -16.25
N GLY A 251 3.11 9.81 -15.27
CA GLY A 251 3.71 11.03 -14.73
C GLY A 251 2.92 11.68 -13.58
N ASN A 252 1.64 11.33 -13.37
CA ASN A 252 0.90 11.85 -12.22
C ASN A 252 1.46 11.28 -10.91
N LYS A 253 1.48 12.13 -9.89
CA LYS A 253 2.01 11.81 -8.57
C LYS A 253 1.03 10.97 -7.77
N VAL A 254 1.57 9.98 -7.07
CA VAL A 254 0.81 9.08 -6.20
C VAL A 254 1.55 8.84 -4.90
N PHE A 255 0.82 8.45 -3.87
CA PHE A 255 1.41 8.01 -2.60
C PHE A 255 0.65 6.83 -2.00
N LEU A 256 1.29 6.15 -1.07
CA LEU A 256 0.82 4.91 -0.46
C LEU A 256 0.72 5.10 1.04
N ALA A 257 -0.33 4.52 1.63
CA ALA A 257 -0.37 4.22 3.05
C ALA A 257 -0.54 2.71 3.24
N GLY A 258 0.28 2.09 4.09
CA GLY A 258 0.25 0.64 4.27
C GLY A 258 1.16 0.16 5.38
N TYR A 259 1.25 -1.17 5.51
CA TYR A 259 1.98 -1.86 6.56
C TYR A 259 3.18 -2.64 5.98
N PRO A 260 4.22 -1.95 5.47
CA PRO A 260 5.36 -2.58 4.81
C PRO A 260 6.06 -3.53 5.79
N MET A 261 6.38 -4.74 5.33
CA MET A 261 6.94 -5.83 6.14
C MET A 261 6.12 -6.20 7.38
N GLY A 262 4.88 -5.70 7.49
CA GLY A 262 4.03 -5.81 8.66
C GLY A 262 4.32 -4.81 9.78
N MET A 263 5.19 -3.83 9.52
CA MET A 263 5.48 -2.73 10.44
C MET A 263 4.23 -1.93 10.75
N SER A 264 4.31 -1.04 11.75
CA SER A 264 3.32 0.01 11.96
C SER A 264 3.11 0.83 10.68
N VAL A 265 1.91 1.38 10.49
CA VAL A 265 1.54 2.08 9.24
C VAL A 265 2.61 3.09 8.82
N LYS A 266 3.00 3.02 7.55
CA LYS A 266 3.88 3.98 6.88
C LYS A 266 3.11 4.70 5.78
N ILE A 267 3.44 5.96 5.58
CA ILE A 267 2.88 6.80 4.53
C ILE A 267 4.07 7.32 3.71
N THR A 268 4.07 7.07 2.40
CA THR A 268 5.07 7.63 1.49
C THR A 268 4.79 9.10 1.23
N ASP A 269 5.81 9.87 0.86
CA ASP A 269 5.64 11.29 0.54
C ASP A 269 4.77 11.45 -0.73
N PRO A 270 3.72 12.30 -0.70
CA PRO A 270 2.91 12.67 -1.87
C PRO A 270 3.69 13.12 -3.11
N ASP A 271 4.91 13.62 -2.95
CA ASP A 271 5.73 14.14 -4.04
C ASP A 271 6.78 13.17 -4.57
N ASP A 272 6.92 11.99 -3.98
CA ASP A 272 8.06 11.10 -4.24
C ASP A 272 7.84 10.15 -5.42
N ALA A 273 6.62 9.63 -5.58
CA ALA A 273 6.32 8.63 -6.59
C ALA A 273 5.38 9.13 -7.69
N THR A 274 5.49 8.51 -8.86
CA THR A 274 4.71 8.77 -10.07
C THR A 274 4.23 7.48 -10.72
N ILE A 275 3.13 7.59 -11.46
CA ILE A 275 2.67 6.52 -12.33
C ILE A 275 3.63 6.39 -13.51
N ARG A 276 4.12 5.18 -13.77
CA ARG A 276 5.10 4.89 -14.82
C ARG A 276 4.42 4.33 -16.06
N GLU A 277 3.77 3.16 -15.93
CA GLU A 277 3.04 2.54 -17.03
C GLU A 277 1.62 2.18 -16.62
N ILE A 278 0.69 2.25 -17.58
CA ILE A 278 -0.71 1.90 -17.35
C ILE A 278 -1.09 0.73 -18.25
N GLY A 279 -1.55 -0.36 -17.63
CA GLY A 279 -2.23 -1.47 -18.27
C GLY A 279 -3.73 -1.43 -18.02
N ARG A 280 -4.45 -2.40 -18.59
CA ARG A 280 -5.91 -2.51 -18.41
C ARG A 280 -6.30 -2.72 -16.94
N ASN A 281 -5.59 -3.58 -16.22
CA ASN A 281 -5.94 -3.94 -14.84
C ASN A 281 -4.91 -3.42 -13.83
N ILE A 282 -3.64 -3.40 -14.21
CA ILE A 282 -2.53 -2.97 -13.34
C ILE A 282 -1.88 -1.72 -13.93
N TYR A 283 -1.49 -0.77 -13.09
CA TYR A 283 -0.51 0.24 -13.42
C TYR A 283 0.74 0.07 -12.54
N THR A 284 1.88 0.53 -13.03
CA THR A 284 3.15 0.49 -12.30
C THR A 284 3.53 1.87 -11.82
N THR A 285 4.23 1.91 -10.70
CA THR A 285 4.74 3.11 -10.05
C THR A 285 6.17 2.86 -9.60
N ASP A 286 6.84 3.91 -9.17
CA ASP A 286 8.09 3.88 -8.41
C ASP A 286 7.86 4.13 -6.91
N LEU A 287 6.69 3.72 -6.38
CA LEU A 287 6.43 3.77 -4.95
C LEU A 287 7.39 2.86 -4.18
N ASP A 288 7.96 3.39 -3.10
CA ASP A 288 8.62 2.62 -2.05
C ASP A 288 7.64 1.63 -1.42
N ALA A 289 7.81 0.34 -1.73
CA ALA A 289 6.91 -0.69 -1.24
C ALA A 289 7.57 -2.03 -0.94
N PHE A 290 7.13 -2.63 0.16
CA PHE A 290 7.54 -3.96 0.59
C PHE A 290 6.34 -4.90 0.64
N GLY A 291 6.60 -6.22 0.70
CA GLY A 291 5.57 -7.18 1.05
C GLY A 291 4.94 -6.77 2.39
N GLY A 292 3.61 -6.84 2.52
CA GLY A 292 2.87 -6.22 3.62
C GLY A 292 2.11 -4.96 3.22
N ASN A 293 2.64 -4.17 2.27
CA ASN A 293 1.86 -3.10 1.64
C ASN A 293 0.73 -3.64 0.74
N SER A 294 0.80 -4.91 0.34
CA SER A 294 -0.25 -5.59 -0.40
C SER A 294 -1.63 -5.32 0.21
N GLY A 295 -2.56 -4.86 -0.61
CA GLY A 295 -3.90 -4.47 -0.19
C GLY A 295 -4.04 -3.02 0.26
N GLY A 296 -2.93 -2.30 0.47
CA GLY A 296 -2.93 -0.90 0.87
C GLY A 296 -3.40 0.01 -0.28
N PRO A 297 -4.08 1.13 0.03
CA PRO A 297 -4.52 2.08 -0.96
C PRO A 297 -3.36 2.88 -1.54
N VAL A 298 -3.37 3.04 -2.85
CA VAL A 298 -2.58 4.07 -3.55
C VAL A 298 -3.50 5.24 -3.85
N PHE A 299 -3.08 6.43 -3.45
CA PHE A 299 -3.81 7.66 -3.61
C PHE A 299 -3.20 8.51 -4.71
N ASP A 300 -4.04 9.18 -5.49
CA ASP A 300 -3.60 10.32 -6.28
C ASP A 300 -3.22 11.49 -5.36
N SER A 301 -2.04 12.08 -5.57
CA SER A 301 -1.49 13.10 -4.66
C SER A 301 -2.28 14.41 -4.67
N TYR A 302 -3.00 14.70 -5.75
CA TYR A 302 -3.81 15.92 -5.88
C TYR A 302 -5.19 15.76 -5.25
N THR A 303 -5.94 14.73 -5.66
CA THR A 303 -7.33 14.48 -5.25
C THR A 303 -7.46 13.73 -3.93
N ARG A 304 -6.39 13.05 -3.48
CA ARG A 304 -6.39 12.17 -2.29
C ARG A 304 -7.40 11.01 -2.39
N ARG A 305 -7.82 10.66 -3.59
CA ARG A 305 -8.70 9.51 -3.86
C ARG A 305 -7.89 8.27 -4.17
N ILE A 306 -8.41 7.10 -3.80
CA ILE A 306 -7.78 5.81 -4.07
C ILE A 306 -7.86 5.52 -5.57
N THR A 307 -6.71 5.50 -6.24
CA THR A 307 -6.59 5.13 -7.66
C THR A 307 -6.34 3.64 -7.86
N GLY A 308 -5.93 2.93 -6.79
CA GLY A 308 -5.79 1.49 -6.83
C GLY A 308 -5.30 0.87 -5.53
N VAL A 309 -5.00 -0.42 -5.60
CA VAL A 309 -4.61 -1.28 -4.48
C VAL A 309 -3.25 -1.91 -4.80
N VAL A 310 -2.29 -1.85 -3.88
CA VAL A 310 -0.99 -2.49 -4.09
C VAL A 310 -1.16 -4.01 -4.16
N VAL A 311 -0.64 -4.65 -5.20
CA VAL A 311 -0.79 -6.11 -5.40
C VAL A 311 0.53 -6.81 -5.68
N THR A 312 1.47 -6.09 -6.28
CA THR A 312 2.80 -6.63 -6.55
C THR A 312 3.84 -5.60 -6.16
N ALA A 313 4.61 -5.89 -5.13
CA ALA A 313 5.85 -5.17 -4.82
C ALA A 313 7.03 -5.97 -5.40
N ASN A 314 7.00 -6.22 -6.71
CA ASN A 314 7.70 -7.32 -7.38
C ASN A 314 9.24 -7.14 -7.44
N ALA A 315 9.89 -7.42 -6.30
CA ALA A 315 10.87 -8.50 -6.10
C ALA A 315 12.38 -8.27 -6.33
N LYS A 316 13.05 -7.34 -5.65
CA LYS A 316 14.24 -7.62 -4.82
C LYS A 316 14.11 -6.67 -3.64
N GLN A 317 13.43 -7.13 -2.60
CA GLN A 317 13.14 -6.28 -1.45
C GLN A 317 14.32 -6.25 -0.49
N PHE A 318 15.04 -7.37 -0.43
CA PHE A 318 16.15 -7.56 0.49
C PHE A 318 17.35 -8.08 -0.27
N LYS A 319 18.50 -7.47 0.02
CA LYS A 319 19.83 -7.93 -0.35
C LYS A 319 20.43 -8.64 0.86
N TYR A 320 21.13 -9.73 0.61
CA TYR A 320 21.84 -10.49 1.64
C TYR A 320 23.29 -10.67 1.23
N THR A 321 24.17 -10.64 2.23
CA THR A 321 25.57 -11.00 2.10
C THR A 321 25.84 -12.24 2.93
N LEU A 322 26.48 -13.23 2.31
CA LEU A 322 26.96 -14.44 2.98
C LEU A 322 28.38 -14.20 3.52
N HIS A 323 28.60 -14.41 4.81
CA HIS A 323 29.84 -14.12 5.54
C HIS A 323 30.77 -15.33 5.67
N SER A 324 30.26 -16.54 5.44
CA SER A 324 31.05 -17.77 5.46
C SER A 324 30.69 -18.68 4.30
N GLU A 325 31.63 -19.50 3.85
CA GLU A 325 31.32 -20.53 2.87
C GLU A 325 30.25 -21.49 3.40
N VAL A 326 29.30 -21.86 2.54
CA VAL A 326 28.25 -22.83 2.86
C VAL A 326 28.13 -23.82 1.72
N ALA A 327 27.99 -25.11 2.04
CA ALA A 327 27.76 -26.15 1.06
C ALA A 327 26.38 -26.81 1.25
N ALA A 328 25.73 -27.16 0.14
CA ALA A 328 24.52 -27.98 0.12
C ALA A 328 24.73 -29.21 -0.75
N LYS A 329 23.90 -30.24 -0.54
CA LYS A 329 23.94 -31.43 -1.38
C LYS A 329 23.30 -31.16 -2.74
N LEU A 330 23.84 -31.77 -3.77
CA LEU A 330 23.32 -31.74 -5.14
C LEU A 330 22.74 -33.11 -5.51
N SER A 331 21.44 -33.16 -5.71
CA SER A 331 20.74 -34.29 -6.33
C SER A 331 20.55 -34.01 -7.82
N ILE A 332 21.16 -34.84 -8.68
CA ILE A 332 20.95 -34.75 -10.12
C ILE A 332 19.90 -35.79 -10.50
N ASP A 333 18.80 -35.32 -11.07
CA ASP A 333 17.69 -36.17 -11.46
C ASP A 333 17.67 -36.41 -12.99
N SER A 334 17.10 -37.53 -13.43
CA SER A 334 17.04 -37.93 -14.85
C SER A 334 15.69 -37.61 -15.50
N TRP A 335 14.95 -36.64 -14.97
CA TRP A 335 13.59 -36.37 -15.42
C TRP A 335 13.59 -35.74 -16.82
N LYS A 336 12.58 -36.09 -17.63
CA LYS A 336 12.40 -35.52 -18.98
C LYS A 336 11.99 -34.04 -18.97
N LYS A 337 11.41 -33.56 -17.86
CA LYS A 337 10.99 -32.16 -17.69
C LYS A 337 12.07 -31.39 -16.93
N ASN A 338 12.35 -30.15 -17.36
CA ASN A 338 13.25 -29.24 -16.66
C ASN A 338 12.76 -29.03 -15.23
N ARG A 339 13.53 -29.49 -14.26
CA ARG A 339 13.20 -29.33 -12.85
C ARG A 339 14.38 -28.74 -12.09
N LEU A 340 14.08 -27.69 -11.33
CA LEU A 340 14.97 -27.06 -10.38
C LEU A 340 14.18 -26.86 -9.09
N GLY A 341 14.73 -27.31 -7.97
CA GLY A 341 14.03 -27.25 -6.69
C GLY A 341 14.97 -27.45 -5.52
N SER A 342 14.51 -27.08 -4.33
CA SER A 342 15.18 -27.39 -3.07
C SER A 342 14.25 -28.21 -2.18
N ARG A 343 14.80 -29.17 -1.44
CA ARG A 343 14.10 -29.89 -0.38
C ARG A 343 15.01 -30.02 0.83
N ASN A 344 14.45 -30.28 2.00
CA ASN A 344 15.22 -30.70 3.17
C ASN A 344 15.14 -32.22 3.30
N ASP A 345 16.28 -32.87 3.53
CA ASP A 345 16.35 -34.24 4.04
C ASP A 345 16.84 -34.24 5.49
N ASP A 346 16.84 -35.41 6.15
CA ASP A 346 17.25 -35.57 7.55
C ASP A 346 18.70 -35.13 7.81
N LYS A 347 19.49 -34.90 6.77
CA LYS A 347 20.90 -34.54 6.78
C LYS A 347 21.14 -33.17 6.12
N GLY A 348 20.09 -32.35 5.99
CA GLY A 348 20.16 -30.99 5.49
C GLY A 348 19.53 -30.78 4.11
N PRO A 349 19.64 -29.56 3.56
CA PRO A 349 18.99 -29.23 2.31
C PRO A 349 19.72 -29.81 1.09
N VAL A 350 18.91 -30.17 0.11
CA VAL A 350 19.30 -30.80 -1.14
C VAL A 350 18.76 -29.97 -2.30
N VAL A 351 19.67 -29.46 -3.12
CA VAL A 351 19.33 -28.83 -4.39
C VAL A 351 19.14 -29.94 -5.42
N THR A 352 17.96 -29.97 -6.03
CA THR A 352 17.63 -30.93 -7.08
C THR A 352 17.65 -30.22 -8.43
N VAL A 353 18.43 -30.76 -9.36
CA VAL A 353 18.59 -30.21 -10.72
C VAL A 353 18.46 -31.34 -11.72
N SER A 354 17.64 -31.14 -12.76
CA SER A 354 17.55 -32.11 -13.86
C SER A 354 18.81 -32.13 -14.71
N LYS A 355 19.24 -33.33 -15.08
CA LYS A 355 20.47 -33.56 -15.85
C LYS A 355 20.52 -32.75 -17.16
N ASN A 356 19.37 -32.56 -17.80
CA ASN A 356 19.27 -31.82 -19.06
C ASN A 356 19.48 -30.30 -18.92
N ILE A 357 19.28 -29.72 -17.72
CA ILE A 357 19.54 -28.30 -17.45
C ILE A 357 20.79 -28.07 -16.60
N LEU A 358 21.40 -29.13 -16.05
CA LEU A 358 22.52 -29.05 -15.11
C LEU A 358 23.69 -28.21 -15.61
N LYS A 359 24.10 -28.40 -16.88
CA LYS A 359 25.22 -27.64 -17.46
C LYS A 359 24.94 -26.14 -17.51
N GLY A 360 23.71 -25.75 -17.89
CA GLY A 360 23.30 -24.35 -17.93
C GLY A 360 23.19 -23.75 -16.53
N PHE A 361 22.61 -24.51 -15.60
CA PHE A 361 22.54 -24.14 -14.19
C PHE A 361 23.94 -23.92 -13.58
N ALA A 362 24.88 -24.86 -13.79
CA ALA A 362 26.24 -24.74 -13.29
C ALA A 362 26.98 -23.53 -13.87
N ALA A 363 26.77 -23.23 -15.16
CA ALA A 363 27.34 -22.04 -15.79
C ALA A 363 26.78 -20.74 -15.18
N ASP A 364 25.47 -20.67 -14.93
CA ASP A 364 24.82 -19.52 -14.28
C ASP A 364 25.33 -19.32 -12.85
N MET A 365 25.41 -20.40 -12.06
CA MET A 365 25.97 -20.39 -10.71
C MET A 365 27.43 -19.92 -10.69
N ALA A 366 28.25 -20.35 -11.66
CA ALA A 366 29.65 -19.95 -11.76
C ALA A 366 29.83 -18.44 -11.97
N THR A 367 28.87 -17.74 -12.60
CA THR A 367 28.92 -16.27 -12.75
C THR A 367 28.88 -15.53 -11.42
N LYS A 368 28.37 -16.19 -10.37
CA LYS A 368 28.31 -15.68 -8.99
C LYS A 368 29.37 -16.30 -8.09
N GLY A 369 30.34 -17.04 -8.65
CA GLY A 369 31.38 -17.76 -7.90
C GLY A 369 30.87 -19.01 -7.16
N ILE A 370 29.64 -19.46 -7.43
CA ILE A 370 29.06 -20.66 -6.83
C ILE A 370 29.59 -21.88 -7.57
N VAL A 371 30.12 -22.85 -6.83
CA VAL A 371 30.75 -24.06 -7.39
C VAL A 371 29.75 -25.21 -7.37
N VAL A 372 29.45 -25.79 -8.53
CA VAL A 372 28.60 -26.99 -8.65
C VAL A 372 29.51 -28.19 -8.95
N ASP A 373 29.69 -29.08 -7.96
CA ASP A 373 30.52 -30.28 -8.09
C ASP A 373 29.65 -31.52 -8.33
N GLU A 374 29.60 -31.96 -9.59
CA GLU A 374 28.85 -33.14 -10.00
C GLU A 374 29.40 -34.46 -9.44
N ARG A 375 30.73 -34.53 -9.22
CA ARG A 375 31.40 -35.75 -8.74
C ARG A 375 31.11 -35.95 -7.26
N ASN A 376 31.30 -34.90 -6.48
CA ASN A 376 31.08 -34.92 -5.04
C ASN A 376 29.62 -34.68 -4.65
N ARG A 377 28.75 -34.39 -5.63
CA ARG A 377 27.31 -34.12 -5.41
C ARG A 377 27.10 -32.99 -4.41
N THR A 378 27.82 -31.88 -4.62
CA THR A 378 27.74 -30.70 -3.76
C THR A 378 27.57 -29.43 -4.59
N ILE A 379 27.02 -28.41 -3.94
CA ILE A 379 27.02 -27.03 -4.41
C ILE A 379 27.56 -26.15 -3.28
N THR A 380 28.57 -25.34 -3.58
CA THR A 380 29.27 -24.51 -2.59
C THR A 380 29.09 -23.03 -2.91
N PHE A 381 28.64 -22.28 -1.92
CA PHE A 381 28.40 -20.85 -1.97
C PHE A 381 29.56 -20.14 -1.26
N PRO A 382 30.28 -19.23 -1.94
CA PRO A 382 31.47 -18.60 -1.37
C PRO A 382 31.11 -17.54 -0.32
N SER A 383 32.02 -17.30 0.63
CA SER A 383 31.94 -16.09 1.47
C SER A 383 32.02 -14.83 0.60
N GLY A 384 31.32 -13.78 0.99
CA GLY A 384 31.12 -12.55 0.22
C GLY A 384 30.02 -12.62 -0.83
N LEU A 385 29.35 -13.76 -1.02
CA LEU A 385 28.26 -13.89 -1.99
C LEU A 385 27.12 -12.92 -1.65
N VAL A 386 26.78 -12.06 -2.61
CA VAL A 386 25.62 -11.17 -2.56
C VAL A 386 24.47 -11.79 -3.34
N TYR A 387 23.30 -11.87 -2.71
CA TYR A 387 22.09 -12.41 -3.33
C TYR A 387 20.84 -11.68 -2.85
N TYR A 388 19.70 -11.92 -3.50
CA TYR A 388 18.44 -11.23 -3.21
C TYR A 388 17.33 -12.21 -2.82
N ASN A 389 16.34 -11.75 -2.06
CA ASN A 389 15.27 -12.59 -1.52
C ASN A 389 14.41 -13.33 -2.56
N ASN A 390 14.40 -12.85 -3.81
CA ASN A 390 13.66 -13.45 -4.92
C ASN A 390 14.49 -14.44 -5.75
N GLU A 391 15.80 -14.57 -5.49
CA GLU A 391 16.65 -15.52 -6.18
C GLU A 391 16.36 -16.95 -5.70
N PHE A 392 16.45 -17.92 -6.60
CA PHE A 392 16.04 -19.31 -6.34
C PHE A 392 16.70 -19.94 -5.09
N PHE A 393 17.97 -19.64 -4.86
CA PHE A 393 18.73 -20.18 -3.73
C PHE A 393 18.60 -19.35 -2.45
N ALA A 394 17.85 -18.24 -2.44
CA ALA A 394 17.67 -17.43 -1.23
C ALA A 394 16.98 -18.22 -0.10
N GLY A 395 15.92 -18.96 -0.42
CA GLY A 395 15.23 -19.83 0.54
C GLY A 395 16.10 -21.00 1.02
N LEU A 396 16.96 -21.52 0.13
CA LEU A 396 17.95 -22.55 0.46
C LEU A 396 18.97 -22.03 1.47
N LEU A 397 19.59 -20.89 1.19
CA LEU A 397 20.57 -20.27 2.09
C LEU A 397 19.95 -19.91 3.45
N ALA A 398 18.72 -19.38 3.46
CA ALA A 398 18.00 -19.12 4.70
C ALA A 398 17.76 -20.39 5.54
N GLY A 399 17.58 -21.55 4.90
CA GLY A 399 17.36 -22.85 5.56
C GLY A 399 18.64 -23.59 5.98
N LEU A 400 19.78 -23.30 5.36
CA LEU A 400 21.10 -23.93 5.61
C LEU A 400 21.73 -23.61 6.97
N GLY A 401 20.99 -22.98 7.89
CA GLY A 401 21.58 -22.38 9.09
C GLY A 401 22.46 -21.17 8.76
N ALA A 402 22.48 -20.71 7.50
CA ALA A 402 23.21 -19.53 7.09
C ALA A 402 22.60 -18.24 7.68
N ARG A 403 21.52 -18.29 8.46
CA ARG A 403 21.06 -17.12 9.23
C ARG A 403 22.19 -16.53 10.07
N ASN A 404 22.98 -17.37 10.75
CA ASN A 404 24.14 -16.89 11.51
C ASN A 404 25.31 -16.44 10.62
N ALA A 405 25.31 -16.86 9.35
CA ALA A 405 26.33 -16.54 8.38
C ALA A 405 25.88 -15.52 7.34
N THR A 406 24.70 -14.90 7.49
CA THR A 406 24.17 -13.95 6.52
C THR A 406 23.71 -12.70 7.25
N SER A 407 23.82 -11.56 6.60
CA SER A 407 23.15 -10.34 7.03
C SER A 407 22.40 -9.75 5.85
N GLY A 408 21.14 -9.42 6.08
CA GLY A 408 20.29 -8.75 5.11
C GLY A 408 20.21 -7.25 5.29
N GLU A 409 19.71 -6.58 4.27
CA GLU A 409 19.32 -5.17 4.29
C GLU A 409 18.23 -4.93 3.23
N PRO A 410 17.36 -3.93 3.42
CA PRO A 410 16.48 -3.47 2.36
C PRO A 410 17.25 -3.00 1.12
N VAL A 411 16.77 -3.35 -0.07
CA VAL A 411 17.37 -2.87 -1.31
C VAL A 411 17.01 -1.42 -1.53
N ARG A 412 18.04 -0.59 -1.74
CA ARG A 412 17.94 0.81 -2.16
C ARG A 412 18.55 0.97 -3.56
N LEU A 413 17.85 1.65 -4.46
CA LEU A 413 18.39 2.06 -5.75
C LEU A 413 18.38 3.58 -5.89
N PRO A 414 19.33 4.16 -6.65
CA PRO A 414 19.38 5.60 -6.84
C PRO A 414 18.22 6.16 -7.68
N ALA A 415 17.60 5.34 -8.53
CA ALA A 415 16.49 5.74 -9.38
C ALA A 415 15.66 4.53 -9.87
N TYR A 416 14.50 4.82 -10.45
CA TYR A 416 13.65 3.84 -11.11
C TYR A 416 14.28 3.28 -12.40
N GLU A 417 14.40 1.96 -12.52
CA GLU A 417 15.05 1.27 -13.66
C GLU A 417 14.05 0.51 -14.56
N GLY A 418 12.77 0.94 -14.59
CA GLY A 418 11.76 0.38 -15.50
C GLY A 418 10.83 -0.67 -14.90
N ILE A 419 11.03 -1.08 -13.64
CA ILE A 419 10.16 -2.02 -12.93
C ILE A 419 9.94 -1.51 -11.52
N GLY A 420 8.68 -1.44 -11.10
CA GLY A 420 8.34 -1.05 -9.73
C GLY A 420 7.01 -1.58 -9.26
N THR A 421 6.40 -0.86 -8.33
CA THR A 421 5.24 -1.33 -7.58
C THR A 421 4.02 -1.38 -8.48
N GLY A 422 3.46 -2.58 -8.65
CA GLY A 422 2.26 -2.85 -9.40
C GLY A 422 1.01 -2.68 -8.54
N VAL A 423 0.08 -1.90 -9.08
CA VAL A 423 -1.12 -1.45 -8.41
C VAL A 423 -2.33 -1.87 -9.24
N GLN A 424 -3.22 -2.63 -8.64
CA GLN A 424 -4.51 -2.99 -9.21
C GLN A 424 -5.38 -1.75 -9.27
N ARG A 425 -5.78 -1.38 -10.49
CA ARG A 425 -6.71 -0.28 -10.75
C ARG A 425 -8.05 -0.54 -10.09
N ILE A 426 -8.73 0.52 -9.70
CA ILE A 426 -10.17 0.46 -9.43
C ILE A 426 -10.88 0.12 -10.75
N ASP A 427 -11.40 -1.11 -10.84
CA ASP A 427 -12.16 -1.57 -12.00
C ASP A 427 -13.67 -1.31 -11.81
N ALA A 428 -14.44 -1.55 -12.87
CA ALA A 428 -15.88 -1.32 -12.86
C ALA A 428 -16.64 -2.19 -11.83
N LEU A 429 -16.09 -3.36 -11.46
CA LEU A 429 -16.71 -4.24 -10.47
C LEU A 429 -16.48 -3.72 -9.05
N ILE A 430 -15.25 -3.31 -8.73
CA ILE A 430 -14.94 -2.64 -7.45
C ILE A 430 -15.79 -1.37 -7.32
N GLU A 431 -15.86 -0.56 -8.37
CA GLU A 431 -16.66 0.67 -8.39
C GLU A 431 -18.16 0.40 -8.18
N ALA A 432 -18.70 -0.65 -8.82
CA ALA A 432 -20.12 -1.01 -8.72
C ALA A 432 -20.50 -1.58 -7.35
N MET A 433 -19.59 -2.31 -6.70
CA MET A 433 -19.84 -2.93 -5.39
C MET A 433 -19.51 -2.01 -4.21
N THR A 434 -18.79 -0.92 -4.45
CA THR A 434 -18.45 0.05 -3.41
C THR A 434 -19.44 1.21 -3.42
N PRO A 435 -20.29 1.36 -2.39
CA PRO A 435 -21.27 2.44 -2.32
C PRO A 435 -20.59 3.81 -2.23
N LEU A 436 -21.34 4.88 -2.50
CA LEU A 436 -20.87 6.23 -2.25
C LEU A 436 -20.65 6.45 -0.74
N THR A 437 -19.51 7.02 -0.39
CA THR A 437 -19.21 7.48 0.96
C THR A 437 -20.23 8.52 1.44
N GLY A 438 -20.29 8.79 2.74
CA GLY A 438 -21.15 9.85 3.28
C GLY A 438 -20.83 11.22 2.67
N GLN A 439 -19.54 11.49 2.42
CA GLN A 439 -19.07 12.71 1.76
C GLN A 439 -19.55 12.78 0.30
N GLU A 440 -19.36 11.71 -0.47
CA GLU A 440 -19.83 11.65 -1.87
C GLU A 440 -21.35 11.83 -1.95
N ARG A 441 -22.12 11.22 -1.04
CA ARG A 441 -23.58 11.38 -1.00
C ARG A 441 -24.01 12.81 -0.73
N ARG A 442 -23.44 13.47 0.28
CA ARG A 442 -23.72 14.89 0.58
C ARG A 442 -23.38 15.80 -0.60
N PHE A 443 -22.27 15.51 -1.28
CA PHE A 443 -21.88 16.23 -2.48
C PHE A 443 -22.89 16.04 -3.63
N CYS A 444 -23.30 14.80 -3.87
CA CYS A 444 -24.30 14.47 -4.86
C CYS A 444 -25.67 15.09 -4.58
N GLU A 445 -26.09 15.10 -3.31
CA GLU A 445 -27.30 15.80 -2.85
C GLU A 445 -27.21 17.31 -3.11
N SER A 446 -26.07 17.94 -2.81
CA SER A 446 -25.85 19.35 -3.09
C SER A 446 -25.91 19.66 -4.59
N ILE A 447 -25.34 18.81 -5.45
CA ILE A 447 -25.42 19.01 -6.91
C ILE A 447 -26.87 18.83 -7.39
N SER A 448 -27.55 17.78 -6.92
CA SER A 448 -28.94 17.50 -7.26
C SER A 448 -29.86 18.68 -6.88
N ALA A 449 -29.69 19.25 -5.69
CA ALA A 449 -30.44 20.42 -5.24
C ALA A 449 -30.22 21.64 -6.15
N ARG A 450 -28.97 21.90 -6.58
CA ARG A 450 -28.65 23.00 -7.51
C ARG A 450 -29.23 22.77 -8.91
N ILE A 451 -29.21 21.53 -9.41
CA ILE A 451 -29.83 21.13 -10.67
C ILE A 451 -31.35 21.38 -10.62
N GLN A 452 -32.01 21.01 -9.51
CA GLN A 452 -33.44 21.23 -9.32
C GLN A 452 -33.79 22.72 -9.24
N ALA A 453 -32.97 23.52 -8.55
CA ALA A 453 -33.14 24.96 -8.43
C ALA A 453 -32.93 25.72 -9.75
N ALA A 454 -32.08 25.21 -10.65
CA ALA A 454 -31.81 25.83 -11.96
C ALA A 454 -32.92 25.61 -13.01
N ARG A 455 -34.00 24.89 -12.69
CA ARG A 455 -35.09 24.64 -13.64
C ARG A 455 -35.77 25.97 -14.05
N PRO A 456 -36.11 26.13 -15.36
CA PRO A 456 -36.16 25.10 -16.40
C PRO A 456 -34.84 24.89 -17.18
N VAL A 457 -33.82 25.73 -17.00
CA VAL A 457 -32.56 25.64 -17.77
C VAL A 457 -31.51 24.88 -16.97
N LEU A 458 -31.37 23.59 -17.28
CA LEU A 458 -30.34 22.74 -16.66
C LEU A 458 -28.93 23.24 -17.03
N ASP A 459 -28.11 23.57 -16.02
CA ASP A 459 -26.69 23.88 -16.24
C ASP A 459 -25.94 22.61 -16.69
N PRO A 460 -25.39 22.57 -17.91
CA PRO A 460 -24.64 21.42 -18.42
C PRO A 460 -23.44 21.03 -17.56
N ARG A 461 -22.86 21.99 -16.81
CA ARG A 461 -21.71 21.75 -15.93
C ARG A 461 -22.11 21.01 -14.67
N LEU A 462 -23.23 21.40 -14.06
CA LEU A 462 -23.78 20.65 -12.92
C LEU A 462 -24.16 19.24 -13.35
N MET A 463 -24.71 19.07 -14.55
CA MET A 463 -25.02 17.74 -15.07
C MET A 463 -23.78 16.90 -15.34
N SER A 464 -22.72 17.50 -15.88
CA SER A 464 -21.43 16.84 -16.06
C SER A 464 -20.85 16.41 -14.71
N LEU A 465 -20.81 17.30 -13.72
CA LEU A 465 -20.31 17.01 -12.39
C LEU A 465 -21.10 15.90 -11.68
N TYR A 466 -22.43 15.90 -11.81
CA TYR A 466 -23.31 14.85 -11.30
C TYR A 466 -22.99 13.48 -11.91
N ARG A 467 -22.77 13.42 -13.23
CA ARG A 467 -22.43 12.18 -13.94
C ARG A 467 -21.02 11.69 -13.59
N LEU A 468 -20.04 12.59 -13.53
CA LEU A 468 -18.66 12.26 -13.20
C LEU A 468 -18.53 11.65 -11.80
N ASN A 469 -19.32 12.14 -10.84
CA ASN A 469 -19.32 11.61 -9.47
C ASN A 469 -20.31 10.47 -9.27
N ARG A 470 -20.90 9.93 -10.35
CA ARG A 470 -21.81 8.77 -10.33
C ARG A 470 -22.94 8.92 -9.31
N CYS A 471 -23.48 10.13 -9.18
CA CYS A 471 -24.48 10.46 -8.18
C CYS A 471 -25.81 9.71 -8.36
N ASP A 472 -26.03 9.15 -9.55
CA ASP A 472 -27.11 8.22 -9.86
C ASP A 472 -26.99 6.87 -9.14
N LYS A 473 -25.77 6.40 -8.81
CA LYS A 473 -25.55 5.11 -8.12
C LYS A 473 -25.91 5.11 -6.64
N GLY A 474 -26.10 6.28 -6.01
CA GLY A 474 -26.25 6.39 -4.55
C GLY A 474 -27.64 6.82 -4.05
N MET A 475 -28.59 7.15 -4.94
CA MET A 475 -29.92 7.62 -4.53
C MET A 475 -30.98 6.51 -4.49
N SER A 476 -30.61 5.25 -4.76
CA SER A 476 -31.48 4.09 -4.57
C SER A 476 -30.77 3.04 -3.71
N ILE A 477 -30.86 3.20 -2.39
CA ILE A 477 -30.79 2.10 -1.42
C ILE A 477 -31.91 2.33 -0.42
#